data_AF-A0AA41Q056-F1
#
_entry.id   AF-A0AA41Q056-F1
#
_cell.length_a   1.000
_cell.length_b   1.000
_cell.length_c   1.000
_cell.angle_alpha   90.00
_cell.angle_beta   90.00
_cell.angle_gamma   90.00
#
_symmetry.space_group_name_H-M   'P 1'
#
loop_
_entity.id
_entity.type
_entity.pdbx_description
1 polymer ?
#
loop_
_entity_poly.entity_id
_entity_poly.type
_entity_poly.pdbx_seq_one_letter_code
_entity_poly.pdbx_strand_id
1 'polypeptide(L)'
;MLSPHFRFPAVLAAGAALGVAAPLAARVGGTPGHAAHLVLSAGWAWAALAFCAGLLHESRIRAAGTATAALCVAVISYYLTKSQYGDFVTVDMSDASGATTYFSYGELFSNMLMWLGPACLFGPVLGIAGHAARRGGFRTLPALLLVPAVAVVESSMRLRTEASLQPPVAAATWTAVEWTAVAVMVCLAAWVATARRVPG
;
A
#
# COMPACT_ATOMS: atom_id res chain seq x y z
N MET A 1 4.47 -22.16 9.82
CA MET A 1 5.44 -21.56 8.86
C MET A 1 5.11 -22.10 7.47
N LEU A 2 4.68 -21.27 6.50
CA LEU A 2 4.29 -21.77 5.16
C LEU A 2 5.50 -22.40 4.44
N SER A 3 5.25 -23.50 3.71
CA SER A 3 6.29 -24.11 2.87
C SER A 3 6.81 -23.09 1.86
N PRO A 4 8.09 -23.14 1.46
CA PRO A 4 8.68 -22.19 0.50
C PRO A 4 7.89 -22.07 -0.80
N HIS A 5 7.23 -23.15 -1.23
CA HIS A 5 6.41 -23.20 -2.44
C HIS A 5 5.10 -22.42 -2.33
N PHE A 6 4.54 -22.26 -1.13
CA PHE A 6 3.28 -21.53 -0.92
C PHE A 6 3.47 -20.04 -0.64
N ARG A 7 4.68 -19.58 -0.31
CA ARG A 7 4.93 -18.17 0.06
C ARG A 7 4.70 -17.21 -1.10
N PHE A 8 5.23 -17.54 -2.27
CA PHE A 8 5.09 -16.70 -3.46
C PHE A 8 3.62 -16.53 -3.88
N PRO A 9 2.83 -17.59 -4.14
CA PRO A 9 1.43 -17.43 -4.53
C PRO A 9 0.58 -16.77 -3.44
N ALA A 10 0.84 -17.04 -2.15
CA ALA A 10 0.13 -16.38 -1.06
C ALA A 10 0.38 -14.87 -1.02
N VAL A 11 1.61 -14.42 -1.29
CA VAL A 11 1.94 -12.99 -1.35
C VAL A 11 1.28 -12.33 -2.56
N LEU A 12 1.24 -12.99 -3.71
CA LEU A 12 0.52 -12.48 -4.88
C LEU A 12 -0.99 -12.38 -4.62
N ALA A 13 -1.57 -13.38 -3.96
CA ALA A 13 -2.96 -13.35 -3.54
C ALA A 13 -3.24 -12.22 -2.55
N ALA A 14 -2.34 -11.95 -1.60
CA ALA A 14 -2.44 -10.81 -0.70
C ALA A 14 -2.37 -9.47 -1.46
N GLY A 15 -1.51 -9.38 -2.48
CA GLY A 15 -1.45 -8.22 -3.38
C GLY A 15 -2.76 -8.01 -4.13
N ALA A 16 -3.31 -9.06 -4.74
CA ALA A 16 -4.60 -9.00 -5.42
C ALA A 16 -5.72 -8.59 -4.46
N ALA A 17 -5.76 -9.18 -3.25
CA ALA A 17 -6.75 -8.87 -2.23
C ALA A 17 -6.68 -7.41 -1.80
N LEU A 18 -5.48 -6.86 -1.56
CA LEU A 18 -5.30 -5.44 -1.25
C LEU A 18 -5.79 -4.55 -2.41
N GLY A 19 -5.39 -4.89 -3.63
CA GLY A 19 -5.78 -4.18 -4.85
C GLY A 19 -7.29 -4.15 -5.05
N VAL A 20 -7.99 -5.25 -4.79
CA VAL A 20 -9.47 -5.35 -4.88
C VAL A 20 -10.16 -4.64 -3.72
N ALA A 21 -9.66 -4.80 -2.49
CA ALA A 21 -10.31 -4.28 -1.29
C ALA A 21 -10.37 -2.75 -1.27
N ALA A 22 -9.33 -2.06 -1.76
CA ALA A 22 -9.27 -0.61 -1.74
C ALA A 22 -10.40 0.07 -2.56
N PRO A 23 -10.65 -0.29 -3.83
CA PRO A 23 -11.80 0.23 -4.58
C PRO A 23 -13.15 -0.23 -4.02
N LEU A 24 -13.26 -1.48 -3.54
CA LEU A 24 -14.52 -1.98 -2.96
C LEU A 24 -14.91 -1.23 -1.69
N ALA A 25 -13.94 -0.86 -0.85
CA ALA A 25 -14.19 -0.07 0.36
C ALA A 25 -14.87 1.27 0.04
N ALA A 26 -14.52 1.90 -1.09
CA ALA A 26 -15.17 3.14 -1.53
C ALA A 26 -16.66 2.94 -1.87
N ARG A 27 -17.08 1.70 -2.19
CA ARG A 27 -18.45 1.36 -2.59
C ARG A 27 -19.35 1.00 -1.42
N VAL A 28 -18.79 0.60 -0.28
CA VAL A 28 -19.56 0.31 0.95
C VAL A 28 -20.32 1.55 1.42
N GLY A 29 -19.82 2.75 1.11
CA GLY A 29 -20.43 4.01 1.49
C GLY A 29 -20.29 4.32 2.98
N GLY A 30 -20.77 5.50 3.36
CA GLY A 30 -20.70 5.98 4.74
C GLY A 30 -19.28 6.22 5.25
N THR A 31 -19.19 6.54 6.55
CA THR A 31 -17.92 6.87 7.22
C THR A 31 -16.94 5.67 7.25
N PRO A 32 -17.36 4.43 7.59
CA PRO A 32 -16.43 3.30 7.63
C PRO A 32 -15.86 2.92 6.27
N GLY A 33 -16.68 2.92 5.22
CA GLY A 33 -16.23 2.63 3.85
C GLY A 33 -15.23 3.68 3.36
N HIS A 34 -15.50 4.95 3.63
CA HIS A 34 -14.58 6.03 3.30
C HIS A 34 -13.23 5.89 4.03
N ALA A 35 -13.24 5.68 5.35
CA ALA A 35 -12.01 5.50 6.12
C ALA A 35 -11.20 4.27 5.65
N ALA A 36 -11.87 3.15 5.39
CA ALA A 36 -11.23 1.95 4.87
C ALA A 36 -10.62 2.19 3.48
N HIS A 37 -11.32 2.90 2.59
CA HIS A 37 -10.79 3.26 1.28
C HIS A 37 -9.53 4.12 1.39
N LEU A 38 -9.52 5.13 2.27
CA LEU A 38 -8.36 6.00 2.50
C LEU A 38 -7.16 5.18 2.97
N VAL A 39 -7.35 4.32 3.98
CA VAL A 39 -6.30 3.47 4.54
C VAL A 39 -5.73 2.50 3.51
N LEU A 40 -6.59 1.78 2.78
CA LEU A 40 -6.15 0.74 1.83
C LEU A 40 -5.59 1.32 0.53
N SER A 41 -5.97 2.54 0.15
CA SER A 41 -5.44 3.24 -1.03
C SER A 41 -4.21 4.10 -0.72
N ALA A 42 -3.81 4.21 0.55
CA ALA A 42 -2.65 4.98 0.95
C ALA A 42 -1.34 4.28 0.55
N GLY A 43 -0.34 5.04 0.14
CA GLY A 43 0.96 4.51 -0.29
C GLY A 43 1.64 3.66 0.79
N TRP A 44 1.49 4.01 2.06
CA TRP A 44 2.06 3.22 3.17
C TRP A 44 1.49 1.80 3.28
N ALA A 45 0.23 1.56 2.91
CA ALA A 45 -0.38 0.23 2.97
C ALA A 45 0.21 -0.70 1.90
N TRP A 46 0.49 -0.14 0.73
CA TRP A 46 1.17 -0.82 -0.37
C TRP A 46 2.63 -1.06 -0.02
N ALA A 47 3.26 -0.09 0.65
CA ALA A 47 4.61 -0.27 1.15
C ALA A 47 4.70 -1.38 2.21
N ALA A 48 3.70 -1.49 3.09
CA ALA A 48 3.58 -2.56 4.07
C ALA A 48 3.47 -3.93 3.39
N LEU A 49 2.67 -4.07 2.32
CA LEU A 49 2.58 -5.30 1.53
C LEU A 49 3.96 -5.72 1.00
N ALA A 50 4.68 -4.80 0.34
CA ALA A 50 5.99 -5.08 -0.24
C ALA A 50 7.04 -5.42 0.83
N PHE A 51 7.02 -4.72 1.96
CA PHE A 51 7.89 -4.99 3.10
C PHE A 51 7.61 -6.37 3.71
N CYS A 52 6.33 -6.71 3.92
CA CYS A 52 5.90 -8.02 4.41
C CYS A 52 6.26 -9.16 3.46
N ALA A 53 6.14 -8.94 2.14
CA ALA A 53 6.64 -9.89 1.15
C ALA A 53 8.14 -10.15 1.36
N GLY A 54 8.94 -9.11 1.58
CA GLY A 54 10.36 -9.22 1.87
C GLY A 54 10.70 -10.02 3.14
N LEU A 55 9.91 -9.84 4.21
CA LEU A 55 10.06 -10.56 5.48
C LEU A 55 9.93 -12.09 5.35
N LEU A 56 9.28 -12.59 4.28
CA LEU A 56 9.04 -14.02 4.08
C LEU A 56 10.18 -14.76 3.37
N HIS A 57 11.20 -14.03 2.87
CA HIS A 57 12.26 -14.59 2.03
C HIS A 57 13.66 -14.43 2.62
N GLU A 58 14.47 -15.49 2.50
CA GLU A 58 15.89 -15.53 2.92
C GLU A 58 16.85 -14.99 1.87
N SER A 59 16.45 -15.00 0.60
CA SER A 59 17.23 -14.41 -0.48
C SER A 59 16.78 -12.98 -0.73
N ARG A 60 17.74 -12.05 -0.76
CA ARG A 60 17.53 -10.65 -1.14
C ARG A 60 16.88 -10.52 -2.51
N ILE A 61 17.29 -11.34 -3.48
CA ILE A 61 16.75 -11.32 -4.84
C ILE A 61 15.30 -11.81 -4.85
N ARG A 62 14.99 -12.90 -4.13
CA ARG A 62 13.61 -13.39 -4.01
C ARG A 62 12.70 -12.41 -3.28
N ALA A 63 13.22 -11.74 -2.25
CA ALA A 63 12.50 -10.69 -1.53
C ALA A 63 12.15 -9.51 -2.45
N ALA A 64 13.13 -9.01 -3.20
CA ALA A 64 12.92 -7.94 -4.17
C ALA A 64 11.91 -8.34 -5.25
N GLY A 65 12.12 -9.49 -5.91
CA GLY A 65 11.25 -9.95 -6.99
C GLY A 65 9.82 -10.24 -6.54
N THR A 66 9.63 -10.85 -5.38
CA THR A 66 8.29 -11.16 -4.85
C THR A 66 7.56 -9.90 -4.42
N ALA A 67 8.24 -8.96 -3.78
CA ALA A 67 7.65 -7.67 -3.41
C ALA A 67 7.22 -6.86 -4.66
N THR A 68 8.07 -6.79 -5.68
CA THR A 68 7.72 -6.17 -6.97
C THR A 68 6.51 -6.84 -7.61
N ALA A 69 6.51 -8.18 -7.73
CA ALA A 69 5.41 -8.91 -8.32
C ALA A 69 4.10 -8.69 -7.54
N ALA A 70 4.15 -8.67 -6.20
CA ALA A 70 3.00 -8.40 -5.35
C ALA A 70 2.42 -7.00 -5.59
N LEU A 71 3.26 -5.97 -5.70
CA LEU A 71 2.81 -4.61 -6.00
C LEU A 71 2.23 -4.51 -7.41
N CYS A 72 2.86 -5.11 -8.41
CA CYS A 72 2.32 -5.11 -9.77
C CYS A 72 0.95 -5.79 -9.84
N VAL A 73 0.79 -6.93 -9.17
CA VAL A 73 -0.50 -7.61 -9.07
C VAL A 73 -1.52 -6.73 -8.34
N ALA A 74 -1.15 -6.08 -7.24
CA ALA A 74 -2.03 -5.16 -6.53
C ALA A 74 -2.48 -3.99 -7.43
N VAL A 75 -1.57 -3.38 -8.22
CA VAL A 75 -1.89 -2.29 -9.16
C VAL A 75 -2.87 -2.79 -10.22
N ILE A 76 -2.56 -3.92 -10.85
CA ILE A 76 -3.42 -4.50 -11.89
C ILE A 76 -4.81 -4.80 -11.32
N SER A 77 -4.89 -5.49 -10.18
CA SER A 77 -6.14 -5.80 -9.52
C SER A 77 -6.94 -4.55 -9.14
N TYR A 78 -6.28 -3.50 -8.64
CA TYR A 78 -6.92 -2.23 -8.31
C TYR A 78 -7.60 -1.59 -9.52
N TYR A 79 -6.86 -1.47 -10.62
CA TYR A 79 -7.35 -0.83 -11.84
C TYR A 79 -8.39 -1.67 -12.59
N LEU A 80 -8.24 -2.99 -12.62
CA LEU A 80 -9.28 -3.89 -13.12
C LEU A 80 -10.54 -3.83 -12.27
N THR A 81 -10.43 -3.69 -10.96
CA THR A 81 -11.60 -3.54 -10.08
C THR A 81 -12.30 -2.22 -10.39
N LYS A 82 -11.55 -1.11 -10.44
CA LYS A 82 -12.10 0.20 -10.83
C LYS A 82 -12.81 0.18 -12.18
N SER A 83 -12.29 -0.57 -13.16
CA SER A 83 -12.90 -0.66 -14.49
C SER A 83 -14.27 -1.32 -14.49
N GLN A 84 -14.56 -2.21 -13.52
CA GLN A 84 -15.89 -2.82 -13.39
C GLN A 84 -16.93 -1.84 -12.82
N TYR A 85 -16.50 -0.73 -12.21
CA TYR A 85 -17.38 0.20 -11.50
C TYR A 85 -17.51 1.57 -12.19
N GLY A 86 -17.21 1.65 -13.48
CA GLY A 86 -17.46 2.84 -14.28
C GLY A 86 -16.44 3.96 -14.11
N ASP A 87 -15.36 3.77 -13.35
CA ASP A 87 -14.33 4.80 -13.11
C ASP A 87 -13.58 5.21 -14.40
N PHE A 88 -13.71 4.44 -15.48
CA PHE A 88 -13.14 4.74 -16.80
C PHE A 88 -14.21 4.99 -17.86
N VAL A 89 -15.47 5.22 -17.45
CA VAL A 89 -16.51 5.68 -18.37
C VAL A 89 -16.43 7.19 -18.46
N THR A 90 -16.23 7.71 -19.67
CA THR A 90 -16.09 9.15 -19.92
C THR A 90 -17.10 9.62 -20.97
N VAL A 91 -17.35 10.92 -20.99
CA VAL A 91 -18.28 11.57 -21.92
C VAL A 91 -17.62 11.68 -23.29
N ASP A 92 -18.38 11.35 -24.33
CA ASP A 92 -17.93 11.57 -25.71
C ASP A 92 -18.08 13.06 -26.06
N MET A 93 -16.95 13.77 -26.10
CA MET A 93 -16.91 15.20 -26.44
C MET A 93 -17.28 15.48 -27.91
N SER A 94 -17.39 14.44 -28.76
CA SER A 94 -17.84 14.58 -30.15
C SER A 94 -19.37 14.56 -30.29
N ASP A 95 -20.09 14.12 -29.25
CA ASP A 95 -21.55 14.19 -29.17
C ASP A 95 -21.98 15.54 -28.59
N ALA A 96 -22.53 16.41 -29.45
CA ALA A 96 -23.01 17.73 -29.05
C ALA A 96 -24.19 17.68 -28.05
N SER A 97 -24.87 16.54 -27.92
CA SER A 97 -25.93 16.35 -26.92
C SER A 97 -25.40 16.00 -25.53
N GLY A 98 -24.13 15.58 -25.42
CA GLY A 98 -23.50 15.14 -24.18
C GLY A 98 -24.14 13.89 -23.57
N ALA A 99 -24.92 13.14 -24.34
CA ALA A 99 -25.69 11.99 -23.87
C ALA A 99 -24.93 10.67 -24.00
N THR A 100 -23.92 10.61 -24.88
CA THR A 100 -23.12 9.41 -25.08
C THR A 100 -21.89 9.34 -24.18
N THR A 101 -21.61 8.13 -23.71
CA THR A 101 -20.43 7.80 -22.92
C THR A 101 -19.72 6.61 -23.52
N TYR A 102 -18.40 6.54 -23.36
CA TYR A 102 -17.60 5.39 -23.79
C TYR A 102 -16.60 4.96 -22.72
N PHE A 103 -16.12 3.72 -22.84
CA PHE A 103 -15.08 3.19 -21.96
C PHE A 103 -13.68 3.66 -22.43
N SER A 104 -13.00 4.45 -21.61
CA SER A 104 -11.67 5.00 -21.87
C SER A 104 -10.58 3.99 -21.53
N TYR A 105 -10.24 3.14 -22.51
CA TYR A 105 -9.06 2.25 -22.40
C TYR A 105 -7.76 3.04 -22.20
N GLY A 106 -7.65 4.21 -22.84
CA GLY A 106 -6.47 5.07 -22.71
C GLY A 106 -6.23 5.52 -21.27
N GLU A 107 -7.28 5.94 -20.57
CA GLU A 107 -7.19 6.35 -19.17
C GLU A 107 -6.90 5.17 -18.24
N LEU A 108 -7.53 4.01 -18.47
CA LEU A 108 -7.24 2.78 -17.72
C LEU A 108 -5.75 2.42 -17.83
N PHE A 109 -5.22 2.30 -19.05
CA PHE A 109 -3.83 1.89 -19.27
C PHE A 109 -2.85 2.96 -18.82
N SER A 110 -3.14 4.24 -19.04
CA SER A 110 -2.28 5.35 -18.59
C SER A 110 -2.13 5.34 -17.07
N ASN A 111 -3.24 5.27 -16.33
CA ASN A 111 -3.21 5.21 -14.88
C ASN A 111 -2.52 3.94 -14.38
N MET A 112 -2.80 2.78 -14.97
CA MET A 112 -2.17 1.52 -14.58
C MET A 112 -0.65 1.56 -14.80
N LEU A 113 -0.19 2.04 -15.96
CA LEU A 113 1.25 2.18 -16.26
C LEU A 113 1.95 3.19 -15.35
N MET A 114 1.28 4.30 -15.05
CA MET A 114 1.79 5.33 -14.13
C MET A 114 2.10 4.74 -12.74
N TRP A 115 1.32 3.77 -12.25
CA TRP A 115 1.56 3.14 -10.94
C TRP A 115 2.39 1.86 -10.99
N LEU A 116 2.45 1.18 -12.14
CA LEU A 116 3.38 0.07 -12.34
C LEU A 116 4.84 0.54 -12.27
N GLY A 117 5.16 1.77 -12.71
CA GLY A 117 6.50 2.35 -12.59
C GLY A 117 6.99 2.42 -11.13
N PRO A 118 6.29 3.14 -10.23
CA PRO A 118 6.55 3.14 -8.79
C PRO A 118 6.55 1.74 -8.18
N ALA A 119 5.65 0.83 -8.58
CA ALA A 119 5.67 -0.54 -8.09
C ALA A 119 6.99 -1.27 -8.42
N CYS A 120 7.49 -1.10 -9.64
CA CYS A 120 8.79 -1.64 -10.07
C CYS A 120 9.98 -0.97 -9.37
N LEU A 121 9.90 0.32 -9.06
CA LEU A 121 10.96 1.06 -8.37
C LEU A 121 11.01 0.75 -6.87
N PHE A 122 9.87 0.81 -6.18
CA PHE A 122 9.80 0.68 -4.74
C PHE A 122 9.68 -0.78 -4.28
N GLY A 123 9.12 -1.67 -5.09
CA GLY A 123 9.03 -3.11 -4.79
C GLY A 123 10.37 -3.72 -4.36
N PRO A 124 11.47 -3.55 -5.13
CA PRO A 124 12.78 -4.05 -4.74
C PRO A 124 13.29 -3.42 -3.45
N VAL A 125 13.18 -2.10 -3.29
CA VAL A 125 13.67 -1.37 -2.12
C VAL A 125 12.98 -1.84 -0.86
N LEU A 126 11.65 -1.91 -0.88
CA LEU A 126 10.81 -2.29 0.25
C LEU A 126 10.95 -3.79 0.56
N GLY A 127 11.01 -4.64 -0.47
CA GLY A 127 11.27 -6.07 -0.29
C GLY A 127 12.65 -6.33 0.34
N ILE A 128 13.68 -5.60 -0.08
CA ILE A 128 15.03 -5.69 0.52
C ILE A 128 15.02 -5.19 1.96
N ALA A 129 14.32 -4.10 2.26
CA ALA A 129 14.16 -3.60 3.62
C ALA A 129 13.47 -4.64 4.52
N GLY A 130 12.38 -5.25 4.04
CA GLY A 130 11.70 -6.36 4.71
C GLY A 130 12.64 -7.54 4.97
N HIS A 131 13.41 -7.96 3.98
CA HIS A 131 14.43 -9.00 4.15
C HIS A 131 15.47 -8.64 5.21
N ALA A 132 15.97 -7.39 5.20
CA ALA A 132 16.96 -6.91 6.16
C ALA A 132 16.41 -6.88 7.60
N ALA A 133 15.13 -6.52 7.76
CA ALA A 133 14.47 -6.44 9.05
C ALA A 133 14.43 -7.78 9.81
N ARG A 134 14.53 -8.92 9.10
CA ARG A 134 14.54 -10.26 9.69
C ARG A 134 15.75 -10.57 10.57
N ARG A 135 16.88 -9.90 10.35
CA ARG A 135 18.17 -10.29 10.93
C ARG A 135 18.30 -9.97 12.43
N GLY A 136 17.30 -9.29 13.00
CA GLY A 136 17.25 -8.92 14.42
C GLY A 136 18.34 -7.91 14.83
N GLY A 137 18.17 -7.34 16.02
CA GLY A 137 19.14 -6.44 16.63
C GLY A 137 19.08 -5.00 16.12
N PHE A 138 19.91 -4.12 16.71
CA PHE A 138 19.81 -2.66 16.51
C PHE A 138 20.01 -2.21 15.05
N ARG A 139 20.81 -2.96 14.28
CA ARG A 139 21.07 -2.63 12.86
C ARG A 139 19.83 -2.79 11.97
N THR A 140 18.77 -3.47 12.43
CA THR A 140 17.52 -3.61 11.67
C THR A 140 16.52 -2.51 11.93
N LEU A 141 16.75 -1.66 12.94
CA LEU A 141 15.82 -0.60 13.31
C LEU A 141 15.47 0.33 12.13
N PRO A 142 16.43 0.81 11.31
CA PRO A 142 16.07 1.64 10.14
C PRO A 142 15.14 0.93 9.15
N ALA A 143 15.31 -0.38 8.96
CA ALA A 143 14.43 -1.15 8.10
C ALA A 143 13.03 -1.32 8.71
N LEU A 144 12.94 -1.60 10.02
CA LEU A 144 11.68 -1.72 10.75
C LEU A 144 10.87 -0.42 10.79
N LEU A 145 11.57 0.73 10.85
CA LEU A 145 10.94 2.05 10.88
C LEU A 145 10.48 2.54 9.50
N LEU A 146 10.87 1.88 8.41
CA LEU A 146 10.60 2.36 7.05
C LEU A 146 9.11 2.53 6.77
N VAL A 147 8.30 1.49 7.00
CA VAL A 147 6.85 1.54 6.72
C VAL A 147 6.12 2.52 7.65
N PRO A 148 6.34 2.49 8.99
CA PRO A 148 5.77 3.51 9.87
C PRO A 148 6.20 4.95 9.53
N ALA A 149 7.44 5.17 9.12
CA ALA A 149 7.91 6.48 8.70
C ALA A 149 7.20 6.97 7.42
N VAL A 150 7.00 6.08 6.43
CA VAL A 150 6.19 6.40 5.25
C VAL A 150 4.75 6.74 5.64
N ALA A 151 4.15 6.00 6.58
CA ALA A 151 2.80 6.29 7.07
C ALA A 151 2.71 7.67 7.75
N VAL A 152 3.69 8.04 8.60
CA VAL A 152 3.75 9.40 9.19
C VAL A 152 3.92 10.45 8.11
N VAL A 153 4.90 10.31 7.21
CA VAL A 153 5.16 11.31 6.16
C VAL A 153 3.93 11.52 5.27
N GLU A 154 3.30 10.44 4.82
CA GLU A 154 2.11 10.51 3.97
C GLU A 154 0.91 11.13 4.70
N SER A 155 0.60 10.65 5.91
CA SER A 155 -0.53 11.18 6.70
C SER A 155 -0.32 12.65 7.06
N SER A 156 0.88 13.03 7.51
CA SER A 156 1.28 14.42 7.76
C SER A 156 1.12 15.29 6.50
N MET A 157 1.52 14.80 5.31
CA MET A 157 1.35 15.53 4.06
C MET A 157 -0.13 15.77 3.76
N ARG A 158 -0.95 14.71 3.77
CA ARG A 158 -2.39 14.80 3.51
C ARG A 158 -3.11 15.70 4.51
N LEU A 159 -2.74 15.64 5.79
CA LEU A 159 -3.29 16.54 6.81
C LEU A 159 -2.99 18.01 6.51
N ARG A 160 -1.81 18.33 5.99
CA ARG A 160 -1.44 19.70 5.63
C ARG A 160 -2.09 20.19 4.34
N THR A 161 -2.22 19.33 3.33
CA THR A 161 -2.60 19.74 1.97
C THR A 161 -4.05 19.46 1.62
N GLU A 162 -4.67 18.46 2.24
CA GLU A 162 -5.98 17.94 1.82
C GLU A 162 -7.05 18.03 2.92
N ALA A 163 -6.68 18.12 4.22
CA ALA A 163 -7.65 18.01 5.31
C ALA A 163 -8.77 19.07 5.26
N SER A 164 -8.47 20.29 4.84
CA SER A 164 -9.47 21.36 4.72
C SER A 164 -10.40 21.20 3.52
N LEU A 165 -10.06 20.33 2.56
CA LEU A 165 -10.80 20.10 1.33
C LEU A 165 -11.61 18.80 1.36
N GLN A 166 -11.43 17.98 2.40
CA GLN A 166 -12.04 16.67 2.52
C GLN A 166 -13.07 16.62 3.66
N PRO A 167 -14.00 15.64 3.63
CA PRO A 167 -14.93 15.43 4.74
C PRO A 167 -14.18 15.21 6.08
N PRO A 168 -14.78 15.56 7.23
CA PRO A 168 -14.14 15.44 8.55
C PRO A 168 -13.58 14.04 8.87
N VAL A 169 -14.20 12.99 8.32
CA VAL A 169 -13.73 11.59 8.44
C VAL A 169 -12.32 11.41 7.89
N ALA A 170 -11.93 12.12 6.83
CA ALA A 170 -10.62 11.98 6.24
C ALA A 170 -9.53 12.53 7.17
N ALA A 171 -9.72 13.74 7.71
CA ALA A 171 -8.83 14.33 8.69
C ALA A 171 -8.68 13.41 9.92
N ALA A 172 -9.79 12.92 10.47
CA ALA A 172 -9.78 11.99 11.60
C ALA A 172 -9.02 10.69 11.28
N THR A 173 -9.22 10.14 10.08
CA THR A 173 -8.53 8.91 9.62
C THR A 173 -7.03 9.13 9.51
N TRP A 174 -6.59 10.24 8.88
CA TRP A 174 -5.17 10.53 8.73
C TRP A 174 -4.48 10.81 10.05
N THR A 175 -5.14 11.54 10.96
CA THR A 175 -4.63 11.74 12.33
C THR A 175 -4.50 10.41 13.07
N ALA A 176 -5.48 9.51 12.95
CA ALA A 176 -5.39 8.18 13.58
C ALA A 176 -4.23 7.35 13.01
N VAL A 177 -4.03 7.34 11.69
CA VAL A 177 -2.90 6.67 11.03
C VAL A 177 -1.57 7.24 11.53
N GLU A 178 -1.42 8.56 11.59
CA GLU A 178 -0.21 9.24 12.04
C GLU A 178 0.16 8.84 13.47
N TRP A 179 -0.76 9.00 14.42
CA TRP A 179 -0.51 8.65 15.82
C TRP A 179 -0.23 7.17 16.02
N THR A 180 -0.95 6.30 15.29
CA THR A 180 -0.69 4.86 15.33
C THR A 180 0.70 4.54 14.82
N ALA A 181 1.12 5.15 13.71
CA ALA A 181 2.45 4.96 13.14
C ALA A 181 3.55 5.45 14.10
N VAL A 182 3.37 6.60 14.75
CA VAL A 182 4.27 7.11 15.79
C VAL A 182 4.37 6.14 16.96
N ALA A 183 3.24 5.64 17.46
CA ALA A 183 3.22 4.65 18.54
C ALA A 183 3.95 3.37 18.14
N VAL A 184 3.73 2.86 16.93
CA VAL A 184 4.44 1.68 16.39
C VAL A 184 5.95 1.94 16.32
N MET A 185 6.41 3.11 15.88
CA MET A 185 7.83 3.46 15.85
C MET A 185 8.46 3.41 17.25
N VAL A 186 7.79 3.99 18.25
CA VAL A 186 8.25 3.98 19.64
C VAL A 186 8.31 2.55 20.18
N CYS A 187 7.27 1.74 19.93
CA CYS A 187 7.23 0.33 20.32
C CYS A 187 8.36 -0.49 19.67
N LEU A 188 8.63 -0.29 18.38
CA LEU A 188 9.72 -0.97 17.67
C LEU A 188 11.09 -0.56 18.21
N ALA A 189 11.31 0.73 18.46
CA ALA A 189 12.55 1.22 19.05
C ALA A 189 12.77 0.65 20.47
N ALA A 190 11.72 0.66 21.30
CA ALA A 190 11.75 0.09 22.64
C ALA A 190 12.02 -1.41 22.61
N TRP A 191 11.34 -2.16 21.74
CA TRP A 191 11.54 -3.61 21.58
C TRP A 191 12.97 -3.96 21.17
N VAL A 192 13.52 -3.24 20.18
CA VAL A 192 14.91 -3.45 19.75
C VAL A 192 15.92 -3.09 20.84
N ALA A 193 15.61 -2.06 21.67
CA ALA A 193 16.46 -1.67 22.79
C ALA A 193 16.41 -2.66 23.96
N THR A 194 15.24 -3.24 24.26
CA THR A 194 15.05 -4.19 25.37
C THR A 194 15.42 -5.61 25.01
N ALA A 195 15.34 -6.02 23.75
CA ALA A 195 15.82 -7.33 23.27
C ALA A 195 17.33 -7.55 23.52
N ARG A 196 18.09 -6.50 23.86
CA ARG A 196 19.47 -6.57 24.32
C ARG A 196 19.65 -7.00 25.78
N ARG A 197 18.59 -6.95 26.60
CA ARG A 197 18.68 -7.12 28.06
C ARG A 197 18.41 -8.56 28.53
N VAL A 198 18.20 -9.51 27.63
CA VAL A 198 18.15 -10.95 27.98
C VAL A 198 19.55 -11.52 27.75
N PRO A 199 20.40 -11.64 28.79
CA PRO A 199 21.66 -12.36 28.68
C PRO A 199 21.38 -13.83 28.38
N GLY A 200 22.01 -14.35 27.33
CA GLY A 200 22.23 -15.78 27.14
C GLY A 200 23.49 -16.23 27.85
#